data_AF-A0AAD2AV83-F1
#
_entry.id   AF-A0AAD2AV83-F1
#
_cell.length_a   1.000
_cell.length_b   1.000
_cell.length_c   1.000
_cell.angle_alpha   90.00
_cell.angle_beta   90.00
_cell.angle_gamma   90.00
#
_symmetry.space_group_name_H-M   'P 1'
#
loop_
_entity.id
_entity.type
_entity.pdbx_description
1 polymer ?
#
loop_
_entity_poly.entity_id
_entity_poly.type
_entity_poly.pdbx_seq_one_letter_code
_entity_poly.pdbx_strand_id
1 'polypeptide(L)'
;MAKYIRERFPALTLTELHKLAEEHRDNETVMRLLWEIRALHNVGYHAWRVEAEEYFVYPDNPLGAALLALRAVLQQEGWLSEMIDKVRVERPPRDRR
;
A
#
# COMPACT_ATOMS: atom_id res chain seq x y z
N MET A 1 -12.08 -16.72 4.77
CA MET A 1 -10.69 -17.22 4.92
C MET A 1 -9.70 -16.09 5.19
N ALA A 2 -9.59 -15.08 4.33
CA ALA A 2 -8.63 -13.98 4.46
C ALA A 2 -8.70 -13.25 5.81
N LYS A 3 -9.91 -12.95 6.32
CA LYS A 3 -10.11 -12.30 7.63
C LYS A 3 -9.47 -13.07 8.80
N TYR A 4 -9.65 -14.40 8.85
CA TYR A 4 -9.10 -15.26 9.91
C TYR A 4 -7.57 -15.36 9.86
N ILE A 5 -6.98 -15.40 8.67
CA ILE A 5 -5.52 -15.40 8.52
C ILE A 5 -4.95 -14.05 8.98
N ARG A 6 -5.63 -12.94 8.64
CA ARG A 6 -5.21 -11.57 8.99
C ARG A 6 -5.30 -11.26 10.49
N GLU A 7 -6.29 -11.80 11.20
CA GLU A 7 -6.38 -11.68 12.66
C GLU A 7 -5.25 -12.44 13.37
N ARG A 8 -4.77 -13.53 12.77
CA ARG A 8 -3.71 -14.38 13.32
C ARG A 8 -2.30 -13.92 12.96
N PHE A 9 -2.15 -13.26 11.81
CA PHE A 9 -0.88 -12.78 11.28
C PHE A 9 -1.07 -11.31 10.85
N PRO A 10 -0.84 -10.34 11.76
CA PRO A 10 -0.98 -8.94 11.43
C PRO A 10 0.01 -8.52 10.33
N ALA A 11 -0.31 -7.41 9.68
CA ALA A 11 0.56 -6.76 8.70
C ALA A 11 1.96 -6.53 9.29
N LEU A 12 3.00 -6.90 8.53
CA LEU A 12 4.37 -6.53 8.88
C LEU A 12 4.64 -5.10 8.45
N THR A 13 5.20 -4.32 9.35
CA THR A 13 5.66 -2.96 9.06
C THR A 13 6.84 -2.98 8.08
N LEU A 14 7.10 -1.86 7.40
CA LEU A 14 8.28 -1.77 6.52
C LEU A 14 9.60 -2.08 7.26
N THR A 15 9.70 -1.67 8.52
CA THR A 15 10.86 -1.93 9.37
C THR A 15 11.01 -3.41 9.68
N GLU A 16 9.91 -4.09 9.98
CA GLU A 16 9.90 -5.54 10.22
C GLU A 16 10.23 -6.33 8.94
N LEU A 17 9.76 -5.87 7.77
CA LEU A 17 10.12 -6.46 6.49
C LEU A 17 11.62 -6.35 6.20
N HIS A 18 12.24 -5.20 6.49
CA HIS A 18 13.70 -5.05 6.36
C HIS A 18 14.45 -5.96 7.32
N LYS A 19 14.01 -6.03 8.57
CA LYS A 19 14.62 -6.92 9.57
C LYS A 19 14.54 -8.39 9.14
N LEU A 20 13.38 -8.84 8.64
CA LEU A 20 13.22 -10.20 8.12
C LEU A 20 14.11 -10.47 6.90
N ALA A 21 14.30 -9.47 6.03
CA ALA A 21 15.20 -9.61 4.88
C ALA A 21 16.67 -9.78 5.32
N GLU A 22 17.08 -9.12 6.40
CA GLU A 22 18.42 -9.27 6.97
C GLU A 22 18.58 -10.64 7.66
N GLU A 23 17.60 -11.05 8.46
CA GLU A 23 17.62 -12.32 9.22
C GLU A 23 17.53 -13.56 8.33
N HIS A 24 16.85 -13.46 7.19
CA HIS A 24 16.58 -14.58 6.28
C HIS A 24 17.22 -14.40 4.91
N ARG A 25 18.32 -13.65 4.83
CA ARG A 25 18.99 -13.30 3.57
C ARG A 25 19.33 -14.50 2.69
N ASP A 26 19.69 -15.63 3.31
CA ASP A 26 20.07 -16.87 2.61
C ASP A 26 18.88 -17.79 2.32
N ASN A 27 17.67 -17.42 2.74
CA ASN A 27 16.45 -18.17 2.45
C ASN A 27 15.73 -17.56 1.24
N GLU A 28 15.96 -18.16 0.07
CA GLU A 28 15.39 -17.71 -1.21
C GLU A 28 13.86 -17.60 -1.19
N THR A 29 13.17 -18.49 -0.48
CA THR A 29 11.70 -18.47 -0.40
C THR A 29 11.22 -17.25 0.40
N VAL A 30 11.85 -16.99 1.54
CA VAL A 30 11.50 -15.83 2.38
C VAL A 30 11.83 -14.55 1.63
N MET A 31 12.99 -14.46 0.99
CA MET A 31 13.38 -13.29 0.20
C MET A 31 12.39 -13.03 -0.95
N ARG A 32 11.95 -14.07 -1.66
CA ARG A 32 10.93 -13.92 -2.72
C ARG A 32 9.62 -13.36 -2.18
N LEU A 33 9.11 -13.89 -1.07
CA LEU A 33 7.86 -13.41 -0.47
C LEU A 33 7.98 -11.96 0.00
N LEU A 34 9.11 -11.57 0.59
CA LEU A 34 9.37 -10.19 0.98
C LEU A 34 9.42 -9.24 -0.24
N TRP A 35 9.98 -9.69 -1.36
CA TRP A 35 9.95 -8.94 -2.62
C TRP A 35 8.54 -8.77 -3.17
N GLU A 36 7.72 -9.82 -3.17
CA GLU A 36 6.31 -9.77 -3.61
C GLU A 36 5.50 -8.80 -2.75
N ILE A 37 5.69 -8.83 -1.42
CA ILE A 37 5.08 -7.86 -0.49
C ILE A 37 5.53 -6.43 -0.80
N ARG A 38 6.82 -6.21 -1.03
CA ARG A 38 7.37 -4.88 -1.36
C ARG A 38 6.81 -4.34 -2.68
N ALA A 39 6.64 -5.20 -3.69
CA ALA A 39 6.05 -4.83 -4.97
C ALA A 39 4.59 -4.37 -4.80
N LEU A 40 3.80 -5.08 -3.98
CA LEU A 40 2.42 -4.69 -3.68
C LEU A 40 2.34 -3.34 -2.95
N HIS A 41 3.25 -3.07 -2.02
CA HIS A 41 3.35 -1.77 -1.37
C HIS A 41 3.62 -0.63 -2.36
N ASN A 42 4.53 -0.84 -3.33
CA ASN A 42 4.81 0.16 -4.37
C ASN A 42 3.60 0.43 -5.25
N VAL A 43 2.85 -0.61 -5.64
CA VAL A 43 1.60 -0.45 -6.41
C VAL A 43 0.59 0.38 -5.62
N GLY A 44 0.38 0.08 -4.35
CA GLY A 44 -0.53 0.84 -3.48
C GLY A 44 -0.13 2.31 -3.35
N TYR A 45 1.16 2.59 -3.18
CA TYR A 45 1.68 3.96 -3.10
C TYR A 45 1.51 4.74 -4.41
N HIS A 46 1.86 4.14 -5.55
CA HIS A 46 1.72 4.81 -6.85
C HIS A 46 0.27 5.05 -7.22
N ALA A 47 -0.63 4.12 -6.90
CA ALA A 47 -2.07 4.32 -7.04
C ALA A 47 -2.54 5.55 -6.26
N TRP A 48 -2.21 5.61 -4.96
CA TRP A 48 -2.52 6.76 -4.12
C TRP A 48 -1.94 8.07 -4.66
N ARG A 49 -0.68 8.05 -5.12
CA ARG A 49 -0.02 9.25 -5.66
C ARG A 49 -0.75 9.79 -6.88
N VAL A 50 -1.16 8.90 -7.79
CA VAL A 50 -1.98 9.27 -8.96
C VAL A 50 -3.32 9.88 -8.52
N GLU A 51 -4.02 9.31 -7.54
CA GLU A 51 -5.24 9.93 -6.99
C GLU A 51 -4.99 11.31 -6.35
N ALA A 52 -3.81 11.51 -5.77
CA ALA A 52 -3.46 12.68 -4.98
C ALA A 52 -2.95 13.86 -5.82
N GLU A 53 -2.33 13.58 -6.97
CA GLU A 53 -1.75 14.55 -7.91
C GLU A 53 -2.75 14.97 -8.98
N GLU A 54 -3.60 14.05 -9.42
CA GLU A 54 -4.56 14.29 -10.50
C GLU A 54 -5.94 14.64 -9.93
N TYR A 55 -6.53 15.72 -10.46
CA TYR A 55 -7.88 16.14 -10.09
C TYR A 55 -8.91 15.37 -10.91
N PHE A 56 -9.15 14.10 -10.56
CA PHE A 56 -10.19 13.32 -11.21
C PHE A 56 -11.57 13.63 -10.63
N VAL A 57 -12.54 13.90 -11.51
CA VAL A 57 -13.97 13.75 -11.16
C VAL A 57 -14.28 12.26 -11.24
N TYR A 58 -14.10 11.57 -10.12
CA TYR A 58 -14.57 10.19 -9.98
C TYR A 58 -16.09 10.16 -10.01
N PRO A 59 -16.73 9.20 -10.71
CA PRO A 59 -16.20 8.15 -11.60
C PRO A 59 -16.41 8.45 -13.10
N ASP A 60 -16.53 9.72 -13.49
CA ASP A 60 -17.09 10.14 -14.80
C ASP A 60 -16.15 9.93 -16.00
N ASN A 61 -14.97 9.35 -15.80
CA ASN A 61 -14.06 8.96 -16.87
C ASN A 61 -13.40 7.59 -16.59
N PRO A 62 -12.92 6.87 -17.63
CA PRO A 62 -12.38 5.52 -17.48
C PRO A 62 -11.20 5.41 -16.49
N LEU A 63 -10.36 6.45 -16.42
CA LEU A 63 -9.22 6.49 -15.51
C LEU A 63 -9.68 6.65 -14.05
N GLY A 64 -10.67 7.50 -13.80
CA GLY A 64 -11.36 7.60 -12.52
C GLY A 64 -12.05 6.28 -12.13
N ALA A 65 -12.77 5.63 -13.05
CA ALA A 65 -13.38 4.33 -12.73
C ALA A 65 -12.33 3.26 -12.32
N ALA A 66 -11.20 3.21 -13.04
CA ALA A 66 -10.11 2.27 -12.75
C ALA A 66 -9.45 2.54 -11.39
N LEU A 67 -9.17 3.79 -11.07
CA LEU A 67 -8.57 4.15 -9.78
C LEU A 67 -9.55 3.93 -8.61
N LEU A 68 -10.85 4.16 -8.80
CA LEU A 68 -11.87 3.86 -7.78
C LEU A 68 -11.93 2.36 -7.46
N ALA A 69 -11.88 1.52 -8.50
CA ALA A 69 -11.80 0.07 -8.34
C ALA A 69 -10.51 -0.34 -7.63
N LEU A 70 -9.37 0.24 -8.01
CA LEU A 70 -8.08 -0.01 -7.37
C LEU A 70 -8.09 0.39 -5.89
N ARG A 71 -8.67 1.54 -5.55
CA ARG A 71 -8.85 1.98 -4.17
C ARG A 71 -9.72 1.02 -3.37
N ALA A 72 -10.81 0.52 -3.94
CA ALA A 72 -11.67 -0.46 -3.28
C ALA A 72 -10.93 -1.78 -3.00
N VAL A 73 -10.08 -2.24 -3.92
CA VAL A 73 -9.23 -3.42 -3.73
C VAL A 73 -8.15 -3.16 -2.68
N LEU A 74 -7.46 -2.03 -2.72
CA LEU A 74 -6.43 -1.66 -1.74
C LEU A 74 -7.03 -1.47 -0.33
N GLN A 75 -8.25 -0.94 -0.21
CA GLN A 75 -8.94 -0.86 1.09
C GLN A 75 -9.27 -2.24 1.68
N GLN A 76 -9.52 -3.25 0.85
CA GLN A 76 -9.68 -4.64 1.31
C GLN A 76 -8.35 -5.25 1.79
N GLU A 77 -7.24 -4.69 1.33
CA GLU A 77 -5.87 -5.02 1.71
C GLU A 77 -5.27 -3.95 2.63
N GLY A 78 -6.02 -3.53 3.67
CA GLY A 78 -5.62 -2.46 4.60
C GLY A 78 -4.28 -2.65 5.32
N TRP A 79 -3.66 -3.83 5.22
CA TRP A 79 -2.30 -4.10 5.67
C TRP A 79 -1.22 -3.45 4.78
N LEU A 80 -1.54 -3.17 3.51
CA LEU A 80 -0.68 -2.44 2.58
C LEU A 80 -0.64 -0.92 2.86
N SER A 81 -1.54 -0.42 3.72
CA SER A 81 -1.76 1.02 3.95
C SER A 81 -0.72 1.71 4.82
N GLU A 82 0.25 1.00 5.40
CA GLU A 82 1.28 1.63 6.24
C GLU A 82 2.07 2.73 5.50
N MET A 83 2.27 2.57 4.19
CA MET A 83 2.86 3.61 3.34
C MET A 83 1.95 4.81 3.12
N ILE A 84 0.63 4.61 3.11
CA ILE A 84 -0.36 5.67 2.87
C ILE A 84 -0.50 6.54 4.13
N ASP A 85 -0.46 5.93 5.33
CA ASP A 85 -0.57 6.65 6.59
C ASP A 85 0.67 7.51 6.89
N LYS A 86 1.88 7.07 6.54
CA LYS A 86 3.11 7.88 6.67
C LYS A 86 3.04 9.17 5.85
N VAL A 87 2.46 9.13 4.65
CA VAL A 87 2.37 10.31 3.77
C VAL A 87 1.21 11.23 4.14
N ARG A 88 0.13 10.70 4.75
CA ARG A 88 -0.92 11.54 5.36
C ARG A 88 -0.38 12.46 6.45
N VAL A 89 0.63 12.00 7.21
CA VAL A 89 1.29 12.79 8.25
C VAL A 89 2.23 13.84 7.65
N GLU A 90 2.88 13.54 6.52
CA GLU A 90 3.85 14.46 5.88
C GLU A 90 3.23 15.55 5.01
N ARG A 91 1.94 15.51 4.67
CA ARG A 91 1.30 16.60 3.94
C ARG A 91 1.23 17.84 4.84
N PRO A 92 2.00 18.92 4.58
CA PRO A 92 1.79 20.17 5.28
C PRO A 92 0.39 20.69 4.88
N PRO A 93 -0.31 21.42 5.76
CA PRO A 93 -1.54 22.08 5.37
C PRO A 93 -1.25 22.95 4.15
N ARG A 94 -1.90 22.65 3.01
CA ARG A 94 -1.86 23.55 1.85
C ARG A 94 -2.42 24.88 2.32
N ASP A 95 -1.57 25.91 2.32
CA ASP A 95 -1.97 27.29 2.53
C ASP A 95 -3.21 27.59 1.69
N ARG A 96 -4.32 27.84 2.38
CA ARG A 96 -5.53 28.39 1.79
C ARG A 96 -5.21 29.84 1.44
N ARG A 97 -4.95 30.12 0.17
CA ARG A 97 -5.14 31.46 -0.41
C ARG A 97 -6.52 31.53 -1.03
#